data_AF-A0AAD7NNN7-F1
#
_entry.id   AF-A0AAD7NNN7-F1
#
_cell.length_a   1.000
_cell.length_b   1.000
_cell.length_c   1.000
_cell.angle_alpha   90.00
_cell.angle_beta   90.00
_cell.angle_gamma   90.00
#
_symmetry.space_group_name_H-M   'P 1'
#
loop_
_entity.id
_entity.type
_entity.pdbx_description
1 polymer ?
#
loop_
_entity_poly.entity_id
_entity_poly.type
_entity_poly.pdbx_seq_one_letter_code
_entity_poly.pdbx_strand_id
1 'polypeptide(L)'
;MSHRATSLVLALLLVWTIIHGTNYVLQRRKAQSLLPTPRAMNSFGRRRNHFWDGRTTQVILNKFHLRVQTSLWNGRHDDLSKAVAVRPGARLRPALISFYNAGCAMGVLGTAVSLGLLLWNCGHALAPWIHGMLVPSSPALLLKRTTEILEKTVSSRDNVVKPIIPGVTVPLNHLPFILFAVFLAQIVHEFGHAVSAALDAVPIMSAGASFTVVVPAAFVTFSSTALEALTPFARSRIIAAGPFHNLVLWGLLFFVDRTGTGGFLTRTMYRDVSGVGRVVVAIDGDSDLRGHLPLWSLVTKLDDTSLASPEDRWTAYLTSPPSPGLGWCVDRAAYRENSPSCCEPHALFSPLSCFVAVSSAETGCIDAIPILTRKGAQRCESDFECADASRCVRPDESAHILRLTVHTDGRDQVILWSGPLAEVHEQVEIGIYLPHFRLLPLWVYTSTRLCWDYLKMATLSLYLFNLLPLPYLDGSQFVQALLEMVFRAESGFDEYDVEALEAASAAPQGESRRSRGRWKERLGKGIPTATTYLFVLSAFLALSNIR
;
A
#
# COMPACT_ATOMS: atom_id res chain seq x y z
N MET A 1 21.75 -2.34 2.59
CA MET A 1 21.01 -1.06 2.49
C MET A 1 21.66 -0.03 1.55
N SER A 2 22.99 0.15 1.58
CA SER A 2 23.71 1.16 0.77
C SER A 2 23.41 1.10 -0.75
N HIS A 3 23.47 -0.07 -1.39
CA HIS A 3 23.23 -0.23 -2.84
C HIS A 3 21.79 0.10 -3.29
N ARG A 4 20.78 -0.14 -2.45
CA ARG A 4 19.37 0.16 -2.81
C ARG A 4 19.07 1.66 -2.69
N ALA A 5 19.67 2.33 -1.70
CA ALA A 5 19.55 3.78 -1.52
C ALA A 5 20.23 4.56 -2.66
N THR A 6 21.42 4.13 -3.10
CA THR A 6 22.11 4.76 -4.24
C THR A 6 21.32 4.60 -5.55
N SER A 7 20.72 3.44 -5.78
CA SER A 7 19.85 3.20 -6.95
C SER A 7 18.62 4.12 -6.98
N LEU A 8 17.95 4.33 -5.83
CA LEU A 8 16.82 5.27 -5.74
C LEU A 8 17.24 6.70 -6.07
N VAL A 9 18.33 7.18 -5.49
CA VAL A 9 18.82 8.55 -5.70
C VAL A 9 19.15 8.76 -7.18
N LEU A 10 19.83 7.80 -7.82
CA LEU A 10 20.12 7.85 -9.25
C LEU A 10 18.84 7.88 -10.10
N ALA A 11 17.85 7.05 -9.77
CA ALA A 11 16.56 7.04 -10.46
C ALA A 11 15.83 8.40 -10.33
N LEU A 12 15.85 9.01 -9.14
CA LEU A 12 15.24 10.33 -8.93
C LEU A 12 15.96 11.44 -9.70
N LEU A 13 17.29 11.42 -9.69
CA LEU A 13 18.09 12.36 -10.50
C LEU A 13 17.81 12.19 -12.00
N LEU A 14 17.66 10.95 -12.48
CA LEU A 14 17.27 10.66 -13.86
C LEU A 14 15.89 11.24 -14.18
N VAL A 15 14.89 11.02 -13.32
CA VAL A 15 13.53 11.56 -13.52
C VAL A 15 13.56 13.09 -13.60
N TRP A 16 14.26 13.76 -12.68
CA TRP A 16 14.33 15.22 -12.68
C TRP A 16 15.14 15.79 -13.84
N THR A 17 16.23 15.13 -14.26
CA THR A 17 16.97 15.53 -15.46
C THR A 17 16.12 15.38 -16.73
N ILE A 18 15.31 14.32 -16.84
CA ILE A 18 14.34 14.16 -17.94
C ILE A 18 13.29 15.28 -17.91
N ILE A 19 12.73 15.61 -16.75
CA ILE A 19 11.73 16.69 -16.60
C ILE A 19 12.32 18.03 -17.05
N HIS A 20 13.49 18.40 -16.54
CA HIS A 20 14.18 19.65 -16.91
C HIS A 20 14.59 19.67 -18.38
N GLY A 21 15.13 18.56 -18.90
CA GLY A 21 15.49 18.42 -20.31
C GLY A 21 14.29 18.54 -21.24
N THR A 22 13.18 17.91 -20.89
CA THR A 22 11.92 18.00 -21.65
C THR A 22 11.37 19.44 -21.64
N ASN A 23 11.34 20.08 -20.47
CA ASN A 23 10.89 21.47 -20.35
C ASN A 23 11.80 22.42 -21.16
N TYR A 24 13.12 22.24 -21.11
CA TYR A 24 14.07 23.01 -21.90
C TYR A 24 13.82 22.87 -23.41
N VAL A 25 13.61 21.65 -23.91
CA VAL A 25 13.30 21.40 -25.33
C VAL A 25 11.97 22.04 -25.72
N LEU A 26 10.94 21.94 -24.89
CA LEU A 26 9.63 22.55 -25.14
C LEU A 26 9.69 24.08 -25.18
N GLN A 27 10.44 24.70 -24.26
CA GLN A 27 10.64 26.15 -24.22
C GLN A 27 11.45 26.63 -25.43
N ARG A 28 12.50 25.91 -25.83
CA ARG A 28 13.30 26.22 -27.02
C ARG A 28 12.46 26.17 -28.30
N ARG A 29 11.59 25.17 -28.45
CA ARG A 29 10.65 25.08 -29.58
C ARG A 29 9.65 26.24 -29.60
N LYS A 30 9.15 26.68 -28.45
CA LYS A 30 8.29 27.88 -28.34
C LYS A 30 9.04 29.16 -28.75
N ALA A 31 10.27 29.35 -28.28
CA ALA A 31 11.08 30.52 -28.63
C ALA A 31 11.37 30.63 -30.13
N GLN A 32 11.60 29.49 -30.81
CA GLN A 32 11.83 29.45 -32.26
C GLN A 32 10.56 29.76 -33.10
N SER A 33 9.36 29.62 -32.51
CA SER A 33 8.09 29.90 -33.18
C SER A 33 7.63 31.37 -33.15
N LEU A 34 8.41 32.27 -32.53
CA LEU A 34 8.09 33.69 -32.39
C LEU A 34 8.53 34.57 -33.58
N LEU A 35 9.07 33.98 -34.65
CA LEU A 35 9.27 34.69 -35.93
C LEU A 35 7.94 34.74 -36.70
N PRO A 36 7.45 35.92 -37.12
CA PRO A 36 6.21 36.00 -37.90
C PRO A 36 6.47 35.38 -39.28
N THR A 37 5.91 34.21 -39.52
CA THR A 37 5.90 33.61 -40.86
C THR A 37 4.55 33.94 -41.51
N PRO A 38 4.51 34.80 -42.54
CA PRO A 38 3.28 35.06 -43.27
C PRO A 38 3.09 33.93 -44.27
N ARG A 39 2.49 32.81 -43.86
CA ARG A 39 1.95 31.80 -44.80
C ARG A 39 1.16 30.72 -44.06
N ALA A 40 -0.17 30.84 -44.12
CA ALA A 40 -1.05 29.79 -44.65
C ALA A 40 -2.53 30.20 -44.44
N MET A 41 -3.04 31.05 -45.35
CA MET A 41 -4.39 30.81 -45.84
C MET A 41 -4.37 29.43 -46.51
N ASN A 42 -5.39 28.61 -46.22
CA ASN A 42 -5.64 27.28 -46.79
C ASN A 42 -4.88 26.10 -46.15
N SER A 43 -5.40 25.58 -45.04
CA SER A 43 -5.54 24.11 -44.91
C SER A 43 -6.77 23.76 -44.07
N PHE A 44 -7.81 23.32 -44.77
CA PHE A 44 -8.93 22.56 -44.23
C PHE A 44 -8.41 21.31 -43.49
N GLY A 45 -8.94 21.03 -42.30
CA GLY A 45 -8.96 19.66 -41.75
C GLY A 45 -7.68 19.10 -41.11
N ARG A 46 -7.26 19.62 -39.95
CA ARG A 46 -6.61 18.77 -38.93
C ARG A 46 -6.85 19.35 -37.54
N ARG A 47 -7.77 18.74 -36.78
CA ARG A 47 -7.93 18.98 -35.33
C ARG A 47 -6.60 18.64 -34.65
N ARG A 48 -5.74 19.64 -34.48
CA ARG A 48 -4.50 19.53 -33.74
C ARG A 48 -4.86 19.65 -32.26
N ASN A 49 -4.78 18.55 -31.51
CA ASN A 49 -5.09 18.49 -30.08
C ASN A 49 -4.30 19.56 -29.31
N HIS A 50 -4.95 20.68 -29.00
CA HIS A 50 -4.38 21.81 -28.26
C HIS A 50 -4.41 21.55 -26.74
N PHE A 51 -3.82 20.44 -26.28
CA PHE A 51 -3.61 20.23 -24.84
C PHE A 51 -2.56 21.21 -24.25
N TRP A 52 -1.72 21.79 -25.14
CA TRP A 52 -0.61 22.67 -24.80
C TRP A 52 -0.78 24.07 -25.40
N ASP A 53 -1.97 24.68 -25.27
CA ASP A 53 -2.10 26.11 -25.52
C ASP A 53 -1.49 26.90 -24.35
N GLY A 54 -0.51 27.76 -24.65
CA GLY A 54 0.14 28.62 -23.65
C GLY A 54 -0.78 29.66 -23.03
N ARG A 55 -1.98 29.87 -23.58
CA ARG A 55 -3.01 30.77 -23.03
C ARG A 55 -3.86 30.13 -21.93
N THR A 56 -4.00 28.80 -21.92
CA THR A 56 -4.90 28.08 -20.99
C THR A 56 -4.16 27.17 -20.02
N THR A 57 -2.93 26.76 -20.35
CA THR A 57 -2.15 25.83 -19.53
C THR A 57 -0.79 26.45 -19.19
N GLN A 58 -0.53 26.63 -17.90
CA GLN A 58 0.72 27.17 -17.37
C GLN A 58 1.52 26.07 -16.68
N VAL A 59 2.79 25.97 -17.05
CA VAL A 59 3.76 25.03 -16.44
C VAL A 59 4.80 25.85 -15.69
N ILE A 60 4.90 25.61 -14.38
CA ILE A 60 5.86 26.23 -13.48
C ILE A 60 6.82 25.14 -13.02
N LEU A 61 8.09 25.26 -13.41
CA LEU A 61 9.15 24.36 -12.99
C LEU A 61 10.18 25.15 -12.18
N ASN A 62 10.37 24.78 -10.92
CA ASN A 62 11.36 25.38 -10.03
C ASN A 62 12.07 24.27 -9.25
N LYS A 63 13.38 24.09 -9.47
CA LYS A 63 14.20 23.03 -8.83
C LYS A 63 13.51 21.65 -8.89
N PHE A 64 13.03 21.15 -7.75
CA PHE A 64 12.34 19.87 -7.59
C PHE A 64 10.81 20.04 -7.40
N HIS A 65 10.22 21.07 -8.00
CA HIS A 65 8.80 21.34 -7.96
C HIS A 65 8.30 21.65 -9.37
N LEU A 66 7.53 20.71 -9.94
CA LEU A 66 6.81 20.87 -11.20
C LEU A 66 5.34 21.11 -10.88
N ARG A 67 4.75 22.17 -11.41
CA ARG A 67 3.31 22.46 -11.29
C ARG A 67 2.74 22.74 -12.67
N VAL A 68 1.69 22.01 -13.02
CA VAL A 68 0.92 22.17 -14.25
C VAL A 68 -0.49 22.59 -13.85
N GLN A 69 -0.89 23.79 -14.25
CA GLN A 69 -2.25 24.31 -14.00
C GLN A 69 -2.93 24.67 -15.32
N THR A 70 -4.22 24.40 -15.39
CA THR A 70 -5.02 24.66 -16.59
C THR A 70 -6.38 25.26 -16.25
N SER A 71 -6.83 26.20 -17.08
CA SER A 71 -8.16 26.81 -17.03
C SER A 71 -9.16 26.15 -17.99
N LEU A 72 -8.74 25.09 -18.71
CA LEU A 72 -9.59 24.38 -19.69
C LEU A 72 -10.86 23.79 -19.05
N TRP A 73 -10.80 23.47 -17.76
CA TRP A 73 -11.92 22.88 -17.03
C TRP A 73 -12.94 23.92 -16.54
N ASN A 74 -12.58 25.21 -16.51
CA ASN A 74 -13.44 26.26 -15.95
C ASN A 74 -14.76 26.35 -16.73
N GLY A 75 -14.71 26.35 -18.06
CA GLY A 75 -15.92 26.39 -18.89
C GLY A 75 -16.84 25.18 -18.69
N ARG A 76 -16.27 23.97 -18.57
CA ARG A 76 -17.06 22.75 -18.29
C ARG A 76 -17.68 22.76 -16.91
N HIS A 77 -16.98 23.32 -15.93
CA HIS A 77 -17.49 23.51 -14.57
C HIS A 77 -18.64 24.52 -14.55
N ASP A 78 -18.52 25.63 -15.28
CA ASP A 78 -19.59 26.62 -15.41
C ASP A 78 -20.82 26.03 -16.12
N ASP A 79 -20.61 25.20 -17.15
CA ASP A 79 -21.69 24.47 -17.84
C ASP A 79 -22.38 23.49 -16.89
N LEU A 80 -21.62 22.77 -16.06
CA LEU A 80 -22.17 21.90 -15.01
C LEU A 80 -22.99 22.69 -14.00
N SER A 81 -22.48 23.82 -13.52
CA SER A 81 -23.18 24.69 -12.58
C SER A 81 -24.50 25.20 -13.15
N LYS A 82 -24.48 25.67 -14.42
CA LYS A 82 -25.70 26.07 -15.15
C LYS A 82 -26.66 24.91 -15.34
N ALA A 83 -26.18 23.73 -15.74
CA ALA A 83 -27.01 22.56 -15.98
C ALA A 83 -27.74 22.11 -14.70
N VAL A 84 -27.07 22.18 -13.55
CA VAL A 84 -27.65 21.88 -12.24
C VAL A 84 -28.65 22.97 -11.81
N ALA A 85 -28.37 24.25 -12.13
CA ALA A 85 -29.24 25.38 -11.78
C ALA A 85 -30.52 25.47 -12.63
N VAL A 86 -30.42 25.25 -13.95
CA VAL A 86 -31.50 25.49 -14.94
C VAL A 86 -32.52 24.35 -15.04
N ARG A 87 -32.25 23.17 -14.45
CA ARG A 87 -33.21 22.06 -14.39
C ARG A 87 -33.80 21.85 -12.98
N PRO A 88 -34.59 22.81 -12.44
CA PRO A 88 -35.17 22.72 -11.09
C PRO A 88 -36.20 21.60 -10.91
N GLY A 89 -36.60 20.88 -11.97
CA GLY A 89 -37.49 19.71 -11.91
C GLY A 89 -36.81 18.34 -11.92
N ALA A 90 -35.49 18.27 -12.13
CA ALA A 90 -34.77 16.99 -12.09
C ALA A 90 -34.40 16.66 -10.64
N ARG A 91 -34.83 15.49 -10.14
CA ARG A 91 -34.50 14.96 -8.79
C ARG A 91 -32.98 14.95 -8.45
N LEU A 92 -32.11 15.21 -9.44
CA LEU A 92 -30.66 15.20 -9.32
C LEU A 92 -30.10 16.28 -8.39
N ARG A 93 -30.51 17.57 -8.52
CA ARG A 93 -29.97 18.64 -7.67
C ARG A 93 -30.26 18.40 -6.17
N PRO A 94 -31.51 18.15 -5.73
CA PRO A 94 -31.77 17.87 -4.32
C PRO A 94 -31.09 16.58 -3.85
N ALA A 95 -30.98 15.55 -4.70
CA ALA A 95 -30.25 14.33 -4.38
C ALA A 95 -28.74 14.60 -4.16
N LEU A 96 -28.10 15.40 -5.02
CA LEU A 96 -26.69 15.78 -4.87
C LEU A 96 -26.48 16.62 -3.60
N ILE A 97 -27.36 17.59 -3.33
CA ILE A 97 -27.31 18.38 -2.09
C ILE A 97 -27.43 17.45 -0.87
N SER A 98 -28.38 16.52 -0.87
CA SER A 98 -28.55 15.54 0.21
C SER A 98 -27.31 14.65 0.38
N PHE A 99 -26.73 14.18 -0.73
CA PHE A 99 -25.50 13.40 -0.75
C PHE A 99 -24.32 14.15 -0.11
N TYR A 100 -24.10 15.41 -0.49
CA TYR A 100 -23.01 16.19 0.09
C TYR A 100 -23.30 16.68 1.52
N ASN A 101 -24.56 16.88 1.90
CA ASN A 101 -24.94 17.14 3.29
C ASN A 101 -24.64 15.92 4.18
N ALA A 102 -24.88 14.69 3.70
CA ALA A 102 -24.42 13.48 4.37
C ALA A 102 -22.89 13.44 4.45
N GLY A 103 -22.20 13.91 3.40
CA GLY A 103 -20.76 14.15 3.40
C GLY A 103 -20.29 15.07 4.54
N CYS A 104 -21.00 16.15 4.85
CA CYS A 104 -20.69 17.00 6.01
C CYS A 104 -20.76 16.23 7.33
N ALA A 105 -21.82 15.44 7.54
CA ALA A 105 -21.99 14.63 8.76
C ALA A 105 -20.87 13.58 8.89
N MET A 106 -20.53 12.91 7.79
CA MET A 106 -19.39 12.00 7.72
C MET A 106 -18.05 12.74 7.90
N GLY A 107 -17.95 14.00 7.51
CA GLY A 107 -16.79 14.86 7.77
C GLY A 107 -16.59 15.10 9.27
N VAL A 108 -17.67 15.40 10.02
CA VAL A 108 -17.62 15.56 11.48
C VAL A 108 -17.17 14.27 12.16
N LEU A 109 -17.78 13.13 11.78
CA LEU A 109 -17.38 11.80 12.26
C LEU A 109 -15.90 11.52 11.93
N GLY A 110 -15.50 11.77 10.69
CA GLY A 110 -14.14 11.55 10.22
C GLY A 110 -13.11 12.39 10.99
N THR A 111 -13.38 13.67 11.23
CA THR A 111 -12.51 14.52 12.07
C THR A 111 -12.38 13.97 13.49
N ALA A 112 -13.48 13.53 14.11
CA ALA A 112 -13.44 12.92 15.44
C ALA A 112 -12.63 11.61 15.46
N VAL A 113 -12.84 10.74 14.48
CA VAL A 113 -12.09 9.48 14.32
C VAL A 113 -10.60 9.76 14.10
N SER A 114 -10.25 10.67 13.21
CA SER A 114 -8.86 11.02 12.92
C SER A 114 -8.13 11.59 14.13
N LEU A 115 -8.77 12.48 14.90
CA LEU A 115 -8.21 12.99 16.15
C LEU A 115 -8.07 11.88 17.21
N GLY A 116 -9.06 11.01 17.34
CA GLY A 116 -9.01 9.85 18.23
C GLY A 116 -7.88 8.90 17.88
N LEU A 117 -7.70 8.57 16.60
CA LEU A 117 -6.60 7.74 16.11
C LEU A 117 -5.24 8.39 16.36
N LEU A 118 -5.12 9.71 16.17
CA LEU A 118 -3.88 10.43 16.42
C LEU A 118 -3.52 10.43 17.92
N LEU A 119 -4.50 10.66 18.79
CA LEU A 119 -4.33 10.59 20.25
C LEU A 119 -3.97 9.16 20.69
N TRP A 120 -4.66 8.17 20.16
CA TRP A 120 -4.41 6.74 20.42
C TRP A 120 -2.98 6.35 20.04
N ASN A 121 -2.56 6.69 18.82
CA ASN A 121 -1.21 6.41 18.33
C ASN A 121 -0.14 7.14 19.16
N CYS A 122 -0.38 8.40 19.52
CA CYS A 122 0.53 9.15 20.39
C CYS A 122 0.65 8.51 21.78
N GLY A 123 -0.47 8.09 22.39
CA GLY A 123 -0.48 7.45 23.70
C GLY A 123 0.26 6.11 23.70
N HIS A 124 0.03 5.27 22.70
CA HIS A 124 0.77 4.01 22.56
C HIS A 124 2.26 4.20 22.26
N ALA A 125 2.62 5.19 21.44
CA ALA A 125 4.02 5.48 21.15
C ALA A 125 4.78 6.04 22.36
N LEU A 126 4.07 6.72 23.28
CA LEU A 126 4.61 7.23 24.55
C LEU A 126 4.73 6.16 25.64
N ALA A 127 3.93 5.08 25.59
CA ALA A 127 3.87 4.09 26.67
C ALA A 127 5.24 3.44 27.02
N PRO A 128 6.10 3.05 26.06
CA PRO A 128 7.43 2.52 26.35
C PRO A 128 8.34 3.54 27.05
N TRP A 129 8.26 4.80 26.64
CA TRP A 129 9.04 5.90 27.21
C TRP A 129 8.62 6.20 28.66
N ILE A 130 7.31 6.25 28.92
CA ILE A 130 6.76 6.45 30.26
C ILE A 130 7.14 5.27 31.17
N HIS A 131 7.04 4.03 30.68
CA HIS A 131 7.42 2.85 31.45
C HIS A 131 8.92 2.84 31.79
N GLY A 132 9.78 3.23 30.84
CA GLY A 132 11.23 3.36 31.06
C GLY A 132 11.62 4.46 32.06
N MET A 133 10.79 5.50 32.21
CA MET A 133 11.00 6.54 33.23
C MET A 133 10.51 6.13 34.62
N LEU A 134 9.44 5.33 34.70
CA LEU A 134 8.84 4.92 35.98
C LEU A 134 9.55 3.73 36.63
N VAL A 135 10.28 2.91 35.85
CA VAL A 135 11.00 1.73 36.34
C VAL A 135 12.51 1.90 36.08
N PRO A 136 13.31 2.30 37.09
CA PRO A 136 14.76 2.33 36.98
C PRO A 136 15.29 0.90 36.81
N SER A 137 16.09 0.68 35.77
CA SER A 137 16.73 -0.61 35.48
C SER A 137 17.77 -0.95 36.55
N SER A 138 17.49 -1.94 37.40
CA SER A 138 18.49 -2.64 38.22
C SER A 138 19.42 -3.47 37.33
N PRO A 139 20.72 -3.64 37.67
CA PRO A 139 21.69 -4.28 36.79
C PRO A 139 21.36 -5.77 36.61
N ALA A 140 21.51 -6.18 35.35
CA ALA A 140 21.21 -7.49 34.80
C ALA A 140 22.07 -8.60 35.42
N LEU A 141 21.44 -9.70 35.87
CA LEU A 141 22.06 -11.04 35.86
C LEU A 141 21.12 -12.23 36.08
N LEU A 142 19.83 -12.05 36.40
CA LEU A 142 18.90 -13.18 36.66
C LEU A 142 17.53 -13.05 35.96
N LEU A 143 17.50 -12.48 34.75
CA LEU A 143 16.25 -12.31 33.99
C LEU A 143 16.32 -12.80 32.54
N LYS A 144 17.23 -13.73 32.20
CA LYS A 144 17.31 -14.26 30.83
C LYS A 144 16.25 -15.33 30.52
N ARG A 145 15.62 -15.93 31.55
CA ARG A 145 14.62 -17.00 31.37
C ARG A 145 13.18 -16.54 31.49
N THR A 146 12.96 -15.37 32.09
CA THR A 146 11.63 -14.72 32.19
C THR A 146 11.41 -13.72 31.06
N THR A 147 12.46 -13.26 30.38
CA THR A 147 12.36 -12.41 29.18
C THR A 147 11.76 -13.18 28.01
N GLU A 148 12.13 -14.43 27.75
CA GLU A 148 11.51 -15.23 26.66
C GLU A 148 10.01 -15.51 26.89
N ILE A 149 9.57 -15.65 28.14
CA ILE A 149 8.15 -15.89 28.48
C ILE A 149 7.35 -14.58 28.44
N LEU A 150 7.95 -13.45 28.82
CA LEU A 150 7.31 -12.14 28.78
C LEU A 150 7.32 -11.52 27.36
N GLU A 151 8.34 -11.80 26.56
CA GLU A 151 8.45 -11.38 25.15
C GLU A 151 7.37 -12.07 24.31
N LYS A 152 7.01 -13.31 24.66
CA LYS A 152 5.88 -14.03 24.04
C LYS A 152 4.50 -13.48 24.46
N THR A 153 4.37 -12.83 25.62
CA THR A 153 3.12 -12.12 26.02
C THR A 153 3.05 -10.66 25.58
N VAL A 154 4.19 -10.02 25.24
CA VAL A 154 4.24 -8.64 24.73
C VAL A 154 4.11 -8.58 23.19
N SER A 155 4.48 -9.63 22.47
CA SER A 155 4.28 -9.74 21.01
C SER A 155 2.80 -9.63 20.57
N SER A 156 1.84 -9.83 21.50
CA SER A 156 0.40 -9.66 21.27
C SER A 156 -0.14 -8.21 21.38
N ARG A 157 0.71 -7.17 21.42
CA ARG A 157 0.28 -5.75 21.48
C ARG A 157 0.83 -4.86 20.35
N ASP A 158 0.95 -5.37 19.14
CA ASP A 158 1.25 -4.56 17.94
C ASP A 158 0.00 -3.79 17.43
N ASN A 159 -0.68 -3.06 18.33
CA ASN A 159 -1.83 -2.20 17.99
C ASN A 159 -1.42 -0.79 17.53
N VAL A 160 -0.15 -0.61 17.17
CA VAL A 160 0.37 0.67 16.66
C VAL A 160 0.30 0.65 15.15
N VAL A 161 -0.43 1.61 14.57
CA VAL A 161 -0.48 1.80 13.12
C VAL A 161 0.92 2.22 12.64
N LYS A 162 1.64 1.31 11.98
CA LYS A 162 2.98 1.57 11.42
C LYS A 162 2.85 2.44 10.16
N PRO A 163 3.55 3.58 10.06
CA PRO A 163 3.50 4.42 8.86
C PRO A 163 4.11 3.67 7.67
N ILE A 164 3.49 3.80 6.49
CA ILE A 164 4.05 3.22 5.25
C ILE A 164 5.24 4.08 4.81
N ILE A 165 6.43 3.59 5.11
CA ILE A 165 7.73 4.12 4.68
C ILE A 165 8.33 3.14 3.67
N PRO A 166 8.33 3.48 2.36
CA PRO A 166 8.98 2.68 1.32
C PRO A 166 10.47 2.47 1.61
N GLY A 167 10.93 1.22 1.51
CA GLY A 167 12.29 0.80 1.83
C GLY A 167 12.53 0.45 3.31
N VAL A 168 11.58 0.75 4.22
CA VAL A 168 11.65 0.39 5.64
C VAL A 168 10.53 -0.58 6.02
N THR A 169 9.28 -0.16 5.79
CA THR A 169 8.08 -0.94 6.15
C THR A 169 7.45 -1.67 4.97
N VAL A 170 7.71 -1.20 3.75
CA VAL A 170 7.27 -1.84 2.50
C VAL A 170 8.42 -1.86 1.49
N PRO A 171 8.48 -2.86 0.59
CA PRO A 171 9.50 -2.92 -0.46
C PRO A 171 9.55 -1.67 -1.34
N LEU A 172 10.75 -1.24 -1.75
CA LEU A 172 10.93 0.01 -2.50
C LEU A 172 10.32 -0.04 -3.92
N ASN A 173 10.24 -1.21 -4.53
CA ASN A 173 9.53 -1.45 -5.79
C ASN A 173 8.01 -1.21 -5.69
N HIS A 174 7.45 -1.07 -4.49
CA HIS A 174 6.05 -0.69 -4.31
C HIS A 174 5.82 0.82 -4.46
N LEU A 175 6.89 1.64 -4.38
CA LEU A 175 6.79 3.10 -4.43
C LEU A 175 6.01 3.63 -5.64
N PRO A 176 6.25 3.18 -6.90
CA PRO A 176 5.49 3.67 -8.05
C PRO A 176 3.98 3.41 -7.93
N PHE A 177 3.59 2.26 -7.37
CA PHE A 177 2.18 1.90 -7.17
C PHE A 177 1.55 2.76 -6.08
N ILE A 178 2.27 3.04 -4.99
CA ILE A 178 1.82 3.93 -3.92
C ILE A 178 1.61 5.35 -4.46
N LEU A 179 2.60 5.90 -5.19
CA LEU A 179 2.51 7.25 -5.76
C LEU A 179 1.35 7.36 -6.77
N PHE A 180 1.17 6.34 -7.61
CA PHE A 180 0.05 6.28 -8.55
C PHE A 180 -1.31 6.22 -7.83
N ALA A 181 -1.43 5.37 -6.81
CA ALA A 181 -2.65 5.22 -6.02
C ALA A 181 -3.03 6.51 -5.28
N VAL A 182 -2.07 7.17 -4.63
CA VAL A 182 -2.26 8.46 -3.95
C VAL A 182 -2.69 9.53 -4.95
N PHE A 183 -2.03 9.62 -6.10
CA PHE A 183 -2.38 10.60 -7.13
C PHE A 183 -3.80 10.39 -7.66
N LEU A 184 -4.19 9.15 -7.96
CA LEU A 184 -5.54 8.84 -8.42
C LEU A 184 -6.61 9.17 -7.36
N ALA A 185 -6.33 8.85 -6.10
CA ALA A 185 -7.20 9.22 -5.00
C ALA A 185 -7.33 10.76 -4.86
N GLN A 186 -6.25 11.52 -5.05
CA GLN A 186 -6.32 12.98 -5.06
C GLN A 186 -7.14 13.52 -6.23
N ILE A 187 -7.06 12.94 -7.44
CA ILE A 187 -7.93 13.37 -8.55
C ILE A 187 -9.41 13.24 -8.16
N VAL A 188 -9.79 12.13 -7.52
CA VAL A 188 -11.17 11.89 -7.07
C VAL A 188 -11.57 12.83 -5.93
N HIS A 189 -10.64 13.14 -5.03
CA HIS A 189 -10.80 14.13 -3.98
C HIS A 189 -11.10 15.53 -4.55
N GLU A 190 -10.25 16.04 -5.44
CA GLU A 190 -10.43 17.36 -6.06
C GLU A 190 -11.71 17.42 -6.91
N PHE A 191 -12.07 16.30 -7.55
CA PHE A 191 -13.34 16.17 -8.24
C PHE A 191 -14.53 16.34 -7.29
N GLY A 192 -14.44 15.81 -6.07
CA GLY A 192 -15.45 16.01 -5.02
C GLY A 192 -15.68 17.49 -4.70
N HIS A 193 -14.62 18.25 -4.46
CA HIS A 193 -14.70 19.70 -4.24
C HIS A 193 -15.33 20.41 -5.44
N ALA A 194 -14.88 20.10 -6.66
CA ALA A 194 -15.37 20.73 -7.88
C ALA A 194 -16.88 20.50 -8.08
N VAL A 195 -17.36 19.26 -7.93
CA VAL A 195 -18.79 18.97 -8.09
C VAL A 195 -19.62 19.65 -7.01
N SER A 196 -19.18 19.65 -5.75
CA SER A 196 -19.91 20.37 -4.69
C SER A 196 -19.92 21.88 -4.92
N ALA A 197 -18.80 22.47 -5.35
CA ALA A 197 -18.69 23.89 -5.66
C ALA A 197 -19.65 24.32 -6.80
N ALA A 198 -19.89 23.44 -7.78
CA ALA A 198 -20.83 23.71 -8.86
C ALA A 198 -22.28 23.87 -8.37
N LEU A 199 -22.66 23.19 -7.28
CA LEU A 199 -24.02 23.27 -6.69
C LEU A 199 -24.32 24.65 -6.08
N ASP A 200 -23.28 25.33 -5.60
CA ASP A 200 -23.31 26.68 -5.01
C ASP A 200 -22.81 27.76 -5.99
N ALA A 201 -22.63 27.42 -7.27
CA ALA A 201 -22.14 28.30 -8.32
C ALA A 201 -20.81 29.00 -8.01
N VAL A 202 -19.92 28.32 -7.28
CA VAL A 202 -18.57 28.83 -7.01
C VAL A 202 -17.68 28.56 -8.23
N PRO A 203 -17.07 29.60 -8.84
CA PRO A 203 -16.25 29.43 -10.03
C PRO A 203 -14.87 28.82 -9.70
N ILE A 204 -14.42 27.92 -10.57
CA ILE A 204 -13.03 27.40 -10.56
C ILE A 204 -12.14 28.38 -11.32
N MET A 205 -11.02 28.75 -10.69
CA MET A 205 -10.00 29.60 -11.31
C MET A 205 -9.01 28.76 -12.12
N SER A 206 -8.60 27.61 -11.59
CA SER A 206 -7.72 26.66 -12.26
C SER A 206 -7.80 25.28 -11.63
N ALA A 207 -7.55 24.23 -12.40
CA ALA A 207 -7.30 22.88 -11.90
C ALA A 207 -5.95 22.37 -12.41
N GLY A 208 -5.29 21.47 -11.69
CA GLY A 208 -3.96 21.05 -12.08
C GLY A 208 -3.39 19.90 -11.29
N ALA A 209 -2.12 19.62 -11.56
CA ALA A 209 -1.32 18.66 -10.84
C ALA A 209 0.07 19.24 -10.55
N SER A 210 0.66 18.84 -9.44
CA SER A 210 2.04 19.13 -9.09
C SER A 210 2.80 17.86 -8.78
N PHE A 211 4.12 17.92 -8.95
CA PHE A 211 5.05 16.87 -8.59
C PHE A 211 6.20 17.52 -7.83
N THR A 212 6.26 17.26 -6.51
CA THR A 212 7.23 17.88 -5.60
C THR A 212 8.13 16.80 -5.02
N VAL A 213 9.42 16.85 -5.38
CA VAL A 213 10.45 15.86 -5.03
C VAL A 213 10.11 14.44 -5.53
N VAL A 214 9.18 13.75 -4.89
CA VAL A 214 8.63 12.44 -5.29
C VAL A 214 7.10 12.36 -5.18
N VAL A 215 6.45 13.37 -4.61
CA VAL A 215 5.03 13.33 -4.26
C VAL A 215 4.21 13.96 -5.38
N PRO A 216 3.40 13.18 -6.11
CA PRO A 216 2.40 13.73 -7.02
C PRO A 216 1.21 14.26 -6.21
N ALA A 217 0.64 15.37 -6.66
CA ALA A 217 -0.57 15.94 -6.10
C ALA A 217 -1.48 16.50 -7.19
N ALA A 218 -2.80 16.38 -7.00
CA ALA A 218 -3.81 17.10 -7.78
C ALA A 218 -4.31 18.28 -6.95
N PHE A 219 -4.81 19.33 -7.61
CA PHE A 219 -5.46 20.46 -6.93
C PHE A 219 -6.54 21.10 -7.82
N VAL A 220 -7.59 21.62 -7.19
CA VAL A 220 -8.51 22.60 -7.77
C VAL A 220 -8.45 23.91 -6.97
N THR A 221 -8.48 25.04 -7.66
CA THR A 221 -8.41 26.37 -7.05
C THR A 221 -9.70 27.14 -7.34
N PHE A 222 -10.34 27.61 -6.28
CA PHE A 222 -11.59 28.37 -6.33
C PHE A 222 -11.35 29.87 -6.11
N SER A 223 -12.35 30.69 -6.46
CA SER A 223 -12.37 32.10 -6.06
C SER A 223 -12.56 32.23 -4.55
N SER A 224 -11.57 32.79 -3.84
CA SER A 224 -11.64 33.02 -2.39
C SER A 224 -12.82 33.91 -2.00
N THR A 225 -13.06 34.98 -2.78
CA THR A 225 -14.17 35.91 -2.53
C THR A 225 -15.53 35.24 -2.66
N ALA A 226 -15.70 34.34 -3.65
CA ALA A 226 -16.94 33.60 -3.82
C ALA A 226 -17.14 32.57 -2.70
N LEU A 227 -16.07 31.89 -2.27
CA LEU A 227 -16.13 30.88 -1.22
C LEU A 227 -16.39 31.49 0.17
N GLU A 228 -15.81 32.66 0.46
CA GLU A 228 -16.03 33.40 1.71
C GLU A 228 -17.42 34.04 1.80
N ALA A 229 -18.03 34.35 0.67
CA ALA A 229 -19.40 34.88 0.61
C ALA A 229 -20.48 33.82 0.94
N LEU A 230 -20.13 32.52 0.93
CA LEU A 230 -21.07 31.45 1.23
C LEU A 230 -21.46 31.40 2.71
N THR A 231 -22.61 30.77 2.98
CA THR A 231 -22.95 30.39 4.36
C THR A 231 -21.93 29.38 4.89
N PRO A 232 -21.64 29.37 6.20
CA PRO A 232 -20.66 28.45 6.77
C PRO A 232 -21.01 26.98 6.52
N PHE A 233 -22.30 26.65 6.41
CA PHE A 233 -22.77 25.30 6.05
C PHE A 233 -22.50 24.94 4.58
N ALA A 234 -22.78 25.86 3.64
CA ALA A 234 -22.46 25.63 2.22
C ALA A 234 -20.93 25.50 2.01
N ARG A 235 -20.15 26.34 2.72
CA ARG A 235 -18.69 26.26 2.70
C ARG A 235 -18.18 24.96 3.29
N SER A 236 -18.70 24.52 4.45
CA SER A 236 -18.29 23.24 5.05
C SER A 236 -18.64 22.05 4.15
N ARG A 237 -19.72 22.13 3.38
CA ARG A 237 -20.10 21.13 2.37
C ARG A 237 -19.09 21.01 1.25
N ILE A 238 -18.64 22.12 0.68
CA ILE A 238 -17.59 22.11 -0.36
C ILE A 238 -16.30 21.55 0.20
N ILE A 239 -15.91 21.93 1.42
CA ILE A 239 -14.68 21.45 2.07
C ILE A 239 -14.77 19.94 2.39
N ALA A 240 -15.90 19.46 2.92
CA ALA A 240 -16.07 18.04 3.23
C ALA A 240 -16.20 17.15 1.98
N ALA A 241 -16.54 17.73 0.82
CA ALA A 241 -16.80 16.97 -0.41
C ALA A 241 -15.59 16.17 -0.90
N GLY A 242 -14.37 16.72 -0.80
CA GLY A 242 -13.15 16.03 -1.20
C GLY A 242 -12.87 14.78 -0.37
N PRO A 243 -12.76 14.89 0.97
CA PRO A 243 -12.63 13.73 1.84
C PRO A 243 -13.79 12.74 1.65
N PHE A 244 -15.02 13.22 1.52
CA PHE A 244 -16.18 12.35 1.35
C PHE A 244 -16.11 11.52 0.05
N HIS A 245 -15.63 12.08 -1.06
CA HIS A 245 -15.43 11.34 -2.30
C HIS A 245 -14.40 10.22 -2.14
N ASN A 246 -13.34 10.45 -1.37
CA ASN A 246 -12.38 9.39 -1.03
C ASN A 246 -13.02 8.27 -0.20
N LEU A 247 -13.88 8.60 0.76
CA LEU A 247 -14.62 7.59 1.55
C LEU A 247 -15.58 6.77 0.66
N VAL A 248 -16.30 7.44 -0.24
CA VAL A 248 -17.21 6.77 -1.19
C VAL A 248 -16.45 5.86 -2.13
N LEU A 249 -15.31 6.30 -2.66
CA LEU A 249 -14.45 5.48 -3.49
C LEU A 249 -13.90 4.28 -2.71
N TRP A 250 -13.45 4.47 -1.47
CA TRP A 250 -13.03 3.36 -0.62
C TRP A 250 -14.16 2.34 -0.43
N GLY A 251 -15.37 2.79 -0.12
CA GLY A 251 -16.54 1.92 0.04
C GLY A 251 -16.88 1.14 -1.23
N LEU A 252 -16.78 1.79 -2.40
CA LEU A 252 -16.97 1.14 -3.69
C LEU A 252 -15.89 0.08 -3.95
N LEU A 253 -14.62 0.40 -3.76
CA LEU A 253 -13.52 -0.53 -3.95
C LEU A 253 -13.61 -1.72 -2.98
N PHE A 254 -13.98 -1.47 -1.73
CA PHE A 254 -14.22 -2.50 -0.72
C PHE A 254 -15.39 -3.41 -1.13
N PHE A 255 -16.50 -2.84 -1.61
CA PHE A 255 -17.64 -3.61 -2.10
C PHE A 255 -17.28 -4.48 -3.31
N VAL A 256 -16.52 -3.93 -4.26
CA VAL A 256 -16.04 -4.67 -5.45
C VAL A 256 -15.11 -5.83 -5.06
N ASP A 257 -14.25 -5.63 -4.05
CA ASP A 257 -13.38 -6.69 -3.50
C ASP A 257 -14.21 -7.79 -2.82
N ARG A 258 -15.23 -7.42 -2.03
CA ARG A 258 -16.13 -8.36 -1.33
C ARG A 258 -17.02 -9.18 -2.26
N THR A 259 -17.53 -8.55 -3.32
CA THR A 259 -18.31 -9.25 -4.35
C THR A 259 -17.42 -10.06 -5.31
N GLY A 260 -16.10 -9.85 -5.26
CA GLY A 260 -15.13 -10.50 -6.14
C GLY A 260 -15.26 -10.09 -7.61
N THR A 261 -16.05 -9.05 -7.91
CA THR A 261 -16.28 -8.55 -9.27
C THR A 261 -15.04 -7.88 -9.84
N GLY A 262 -14.20 -7.28 -8.99
CA GLY A 262 -12.93 -6.66 -9.39
C GLY A 262 -11.91 -7.65 -9.95
N GLY A 263 -12.04 -8.93 -9.59
CA GLY A 263 -11.20 -10.00 -10.10
C GLY A 263 -11.72 -10.66 -11.38
N PHE A 264 -12.81 -10.18 -12.00
CA PHE A 264 -13.38 -10.83 -13.20
C PHE A 264 -12.36 -10.94 -14.34
N LEU A 265 -11.69 -9.82 -14.63
CA LEU A 265 -10.66 -9.75 -15.66
C LEU A 265 -9.44 -10.63 -15.30
N THR A 266 -9.11 -10.70 -14.01
CA THR A 266 -8.05 -11.59 -13.51
C THR A 266 -8.45 -13.05 -13.63
N ARG A 267 -9.66 -13.47 -13.22
CA ARG A 267 -10.11 -14.87 -13.26
C ARG A 267 -10.24 -15.39 -14.68
N THR A 268 -10.55 -14.52 -15.63
CA THR A 268 -10.57 -14.87 -17.06
C THR A 268 -9.17 -15.03 -17.62
N MET A 269 -8.19 -14.26 -17.14
CA MET A 269 -6.79 -14.34 -17.59
C MET A 269 -5.94 -15.36 -16.84
N TYR A 270 -6.27 -15.66 -15.58
CA TYR A 270 -5.47 -16.48 -14.68
C TYR A 270 -6.36 -17.49 -13.95
N ARG A 271 -5.86 -18.72 -13.83
CA ARG A 271 -6.46 -19.81 -13.08
C ARG A 271 -5.80 -19.91 -11.72
N ASP A 272 -6.61 -19.96 -10.67
CA ASP A 272 -6.14 -20.27 -9.31
C ASP A 272 -5.78 -21.76 -9.24
N VAL A 273 -4.54 -22.05 -8.83
CA VAL A 273 -4.00 -23.39 -8.64
C VAL A 273 -3.58 -23.66 -7.20
N SER A 274 -3.97 -22.81 -6.24
CA SER A 274 -3.69 -22.99 -4.80
C SER A 274 -4.15 -24.34 -4.26
N GLY A 275 -5.27 -24.86 -4.78
CA GLY A 275 -5.81 -26.18 -4.46
C GLY A 275 -5.06 -27.35 -5.10
N VAL A 276 -4.02 -27.12 -5.89
CA VAL A 276 -3.22 -28.16 -6.55
C VAL A 276 -1.73 -28.05 -6.18
N GLY A 277 -1.19 -26.82 -6.08
CA GLY A 277 0.22 -26.60 -5.78
C GLY A 277 0.62 -25.13 -5.83
N ARG A 278 1.87 -24.87 -6.22
CA ARG A 278 2.46 -23.53 -6.35
C ARG A 278 3.16 -23.38 -7.70
N VAL A 279 2.95 -22.26 -8.37
CA VAL A 279 3.55 -21.94 -9.67
C VAL A 279 4.90 -21.29 -9.45
N VAL A 280 5.91 -21.72 -10.21
CA VAL A 280 7.22 -21.08 -10.22
C VAL A 280 7.14 -19.78 -11.03
N VAL A 281 7.31 -18.64 -10.36
CA VAL A 281 7.18 -17.29 -10.95
C VAL A 281 8.52 -16.79 -11.44
N ALA A 282 9.53 -16.88 -10.58
CA ALA A 282 10.89 -16.44 -10.85
C ALA A 282 11.88 -17.30 -10.08
N ILE A 283 13.11 -17.37 -10.59
CA ILE A 283 14.24 -18.00 -9.93
C ILE A 283 15.39 -17.02 -10.03
N ASP A 284 16.15 -16.86 -8.94
CA ASP A 284 17.36 -16.04 -8.89
C ASP A 284 18.32 -16.43 -10.04
N GLY A 285 19.09 -15.46 -10.53
CA GLY A 285 20.06 -15.66 -11.59
C GLY A 285 21.20 -16.60 -11.19
N ASP A 286 21.59 -16.55 -9.91
CA ASP A 286 22.73 -17.29 -9.37
C ASP A 286 22.34 -18.68 -8.82
N SER A 287 21.06 -19.05 -8.89
CA SER A 287 20.56 -20.33 -8.38
C SER A 287 20.78 -21.49 -9.37
N ASP A 288 21.32 -22.60 -8.87
CA ASP A 288 21.49 -23.84 -9.65
C ASP A 288 20.15 -24.45 -10.08
N LEU A 289 19.03 -24.10 -9.43
CA LEU A 289 17.69 -24.54 -9.83
C LEU A 289 17.23 -23.97 -11.17
N ARG A 290 17.84 -22.88 -11.65
CA ARG A 290 17.41 -22.17 -12.86
C ARG A 290 17.39 -23.05 -14.12
N GLY A 291 18.31 -24.02 -14.21
CA GLY A 291 18.40 -24.96 -15.33
C GLY A 291 17.49 -26.18 -15.21
N HIS A 292 16.96 -26.44 -14.01
CA HIS A 292 16.25 -27.68 -13.68
C HIS A 292 14.77 -27.46 -13.37
N LEU A 293 14.39 -26.26 -12.93
CA LEU A 293 13.04 -25.89 -12.56
C LEU A 293 12.49 -24.87 -13.59
N PRO A 294 11.70 -25.31 -14.57
CA PRO A 294 11.13 -24.40 -15.55
C PRO A 294 10.22 -23.37 -14.89
N LEU A 295 10.32 -22.11 -15.32
CA LEU A 295 9.29 -21.12 -14.99
C LEU A 295 7.93 -21.64 -15.46
N TRP A 296 6.86 -21.23 -14.77
CA TRP A 296 5.47 -21.63 -15.06
C TRP A 296 5.13 -23.08 -14.71
N SER A 297 6.10 -23.86 -14.23
CA SER A 297 5.84 -25.21 -13.74
C SER A 297 5.11 -25.19 -12.40
N LEU A 298 4.36 -26.26 -12.11
CA LEU A 298 3.56 -26.38 -10.90
C LEU A 298 4.27 -27.31 -9.91
N VAL A 299 4.80 -26.78 -8.82
CA VAL A 299 5.28 -27.57 -7.69
C VAL A 299 4.09 -28.06 -6.88
N THR A 300 3.89 -29.38 -6.80
CA THR A 300 2.76 -29.98 -6.10
C THR A 300 3.12 -30.49 -4.71
N LYS A 301 4.38 -30.92 -4.50
CA LYS A 301 4.85 -31.46 -3.22
C LYS A 301 6.28 -31.05 -2.91
N LEU A 302 6.54 -30.85 -1.61
CA LEU A 302 7.87 -30.80 -1.00
C LEU A 302 8.03 -32.09 -0.18
N ASP A 303 8.97 -32.95 -0.59
CA ASP A 303 9.09 -34.31 -0.06
C ASP A 303 7.77 -35.08 -0.13
N ASP A 304 7.14 -35.33 1.02
CA ASP A 304 5.84 -35.99 1.12
C ASP A 304 4.70 -35.02 1.47
N THR A 305 5.03 -33.74 1.69
CA THR A 305 4.09 -32.69 2.05
C THR A 305 3.44 -32.12 0.80
N SER A 306 2.11 -32.23 0.71
CA SER A 306 1.33 -31.61 -0.36
C SER A 306 1.20 -30.10 -0.19
N LEU A 307 1.49 -29.37 -1.27
CA LEU A 307 1.31 -27.92 -1.38
C LEU A 307 -0.12 -27.52 -1.79
N ALA A 308 -1.01 -28.50 -2.05
CA ALA A 308 -2.43 -28.26 -2.31
C ALA A 308 -3.14 -27.77 -1.03
N SER A 309 -3.03 -26.48 -0.75
CA SER A 309 -3.61 -25.81 0.41
C SER A 309 -3.79 -24.31 0.11
N PRO A 310 -4.85 -23.67 0.61
CA PRO A 310 -4.97 -22.21 0.61
C PRO A 310 -3.96 -21.53 1.53
N GLU A 311 -3.41 -22.24 2.52
CA GLU A 311 -2.40 -21.74 3.46
C GLU A 311 -0.98 -21.78 2.85
N ASP A 312 -0.08 -20.90 3.30
CA ASP A 312 1.30 -20.84 2.81
C ASP A 312 2.19 -21.96 3.40
N ARG A 313 2.00 -23.18 2.87
CA ARG A 313 2.81 -24.35 3.23
C ARG A 313 4.23 -24.32 2.67
N TRP A 314 4.49 -23.55 1.61
CA TRP A 314 5.81 -23.43 1.01
C TRP A 314 6.77 -22.77 2.00
N THR A 315 6.41 -21.58 2.47
CA THR A 315 7.19 -20.82 3.45
C THR A 315 7.27 -21.59 4.77
N ALA A 316 6.15 -22.12 5.25
CA ALA A 316 6.11 -22.86 6.50
C ALA A 316 7.06 -24.07 6.50
N TYR A 317 7.08 -24.86 5.41
CA TYR A 317 7.93 -26.04 5.31
C TYR A 317 9.43 -25.70 5.24
N LEU A 318 9.81 -24.76 4.36
CA LEU A 318 11.22 -24.43 4.12
C LEU A 318 11.89 -23.64 5.24
N THR A 319 11.10 -23.04 6.15
CA THR A 319 11.61 -22.27 7.30
C THR A 319 11.46 -23.02 8.62
N SER A 320 10.64 -24.07 8.67
CA SER A 320 10.52 -24.93 9.85
C SER A 320 11.73 -25.85 10.02
N PRO A 321 12.10 -26.22 11.26
CA PRO A 321 13.12 -27.25 11.46
C PRO A 321 12.69 -28.56 10.79
N PRO A 322 13.63 -29.31 10.18
CA PRO A 322 13.31 -30.54 9.47
C PRO A 322 12.62 -31.53 10.41
N SER A 323 11.46 -32.05 10.00
CA SER A 323 10.78 -33.12 10.71
C SER A 323 11.20 -34.47 10.13
N PRO A 324 11.42 -35.50 10.97
CA PRO A 324 11.77 -36.82 10.47
C PRO A 324 10.57 -37.41 9.71
N GLY A 325 10.72 -37.51 8.39
CA GLY A 325 9.77 -38.17 7.51
C GLY A 325 9.97 -39.69 7.44
N LEU A 326 9.15 -40.34 6.61
CA LEU A 326 9.27 -41.78 6.33
C LEU A 326 10.61 -42.11 5.67
N GLY A 327 11.16 -43.30 5.94
CA GLY A 327 12.33 -43.84 5.25
C GLY A 327 11.99 -44.51 3.92
N TRP A 328 13.01 -45.08 3.28
CA TRP A 328 12.93 -45.89 2.06
C TRP A 328 13.53 -47.27 2.31
N CYS A 329 12.91 -48.31 1.75
CA CYS A 329 13.47 -49.65 1.78
C CYS A 329 14.59 -49.77 0.74
N VAL A 330 15.82 -50.04 1.22
CA VAL A 330 17.02 -50.21 0.39
C VAL A 330 17.65 -51.56 0.69
N ASP A 331 18.22 -52.20 -0.32
CA ASP A 331 18.91 -53.48 -0.18
C ASP A 331 20.11 -53.38 0.78
N ARG A 332 20.25 -54.35 1.68
CA ARG A 332 21.30 -54.35 2.72
C ARG A 332 22.70 -54.45 2.13
N ALA A 333 22.89 -55.09 0.98
CA ALA A 333 24.20 -55.16 0.32
C ALA A 333 24.61 -53.78 -0.21
N ALA A 334 23.70 -53.10 -0.91
CA ALA A 334 23.93 -51.74 -1.41
C ALA A 334 24.19 -50.71 -0.31
N TYR A 335 23.62 -50.91 0.89
CA TYR A 335 23.86 -50.06 2.06
C TYR A 335 25.23 -50.28 2.73
N ARG A 336 25.73 -51.53 2.75
CA ARG A 336 26.97 -51.92 3.45
C ARG A 336 28.22 -51.86 2.58
N GLU A 337 28.06 -51.89 1.26
CA GLU A 337 29.18 -51.92 0.31
C GLU A 337 29.97 -50.60 0.28
N ASN A 338 29.37 -49.49 0.70
CA ASN A 338 30.01 -48.18 0.73
C ASN A 338 30.49 -47.82 2.14
N SER A 339 31.77 -47.44 2.26
CA SER A 339 32.33 -46.92 3.52
C SER A 339 31.57 -45.67 3.98
N PRO A 340 31.39 -45.44 5.31
CA PRO A 340 30.59 -44.32 5.85
C PRO A 340 31.24 -42.94 5.71
N SER A 341 32.25 -42.80 4.83
CA SER A 341 33.06 -41.60 4.69
C SER A 341 32.29 -40.37 4.18
N CYS A 342 31.19 -40.54 3.44
CA CYS A 342 30.33 -39.42 3.02
C CYS A 342 29.52 -38.77 4.16
N CYS A 343 29.43 -39.44 5.31
CA CYS A 343 28.75 -38.93 6.49
C CYS A 343 29.69 -38.09 7.38
N GLU A 344 30.98 -37.99 7.03
CA GLU A 344 31.93 -37.19 7.78
C GLU A 344 31.85 -35.70 7.37
N PRO A 345 31.89 -34.76 8.34
CA PRO A 345 31.70 -33.33 8.09
C PRO A 345 32.78 -32.66 7.21
N HIS A 346 33.85 -33.37 6.85
CA HIS A 346 34.94 -32.89 5.98
C HIS A 346 35.15 -33.77 4.74
N ALA A 347 34.17 -34.62 4.40
CA ALA A 347 34.24 -35.40 3.18
C ALA A 347 34.32 -34.46 1.96
N LEU A 348 35.42 -34.57 1.21
CA LEU A 348 35.53 -33.96 -0.12
C LEU A 348 34.41 -34.49 -1.02
N PHE A 349 33.84 -33.61 -1.85
CA PHE A 349 32.72 -33.86 -2.78
C PHE A 349 32.56 -35.34 -3.17
N SER A 350 31.67 -36.04 -2.47
CA SER A 350 31.25 -37.38 -2.81
C SER A 350 29.92 -37.29 -3.56
N PRO A 351 29.72 -38.02 -4.67
CA PRO A 351 28.41 -38.13 -5.30
C PRO A 351 27.42 -38.93 -4.45
N LEU A 352 27.88 -39.56 -3.36
CA LEU A 352 27.05 -40.31 -2.43
C LEU A 352 26.55 -39.41 -1.30
N SER A 353 25.31 -39.62 -0.88
CA SER A 353 24.71 -38.92 0.24
C SER A 353 24.69 -39.78 1.49
N CYS A 354 24.73 -39.14 2.66
CA CYS A 354 24.64 -39.84 3.94
C CYS A 354 23.19 -40.26 4.22
N PHE A 355 23.00 -41.55 4.50
CA PHE A 355 21.74 -42.12 4.96
C PHE A 355 21.94 -42.76 6.34
N VAL A 356 20.88 -42.76 7.14
CA VAL A 356 20.83 -43.36 8.47
C VAL A 356 19.73 -44.42 8.50
N ALA A 357 20.05 -45.59 9.04
CA ALA A 357 19.08 -46.65 9.29
C ALA A 357 18.12 -46.22 10.40
N VAL A 358 16.81 -46.32 10.15
CA VAL A 358 15.78 -45.84 11.08
C VAL A 358 15.78 -46.68 12.37
N SER A 359 16.06 -47.98 12.27
CA SER A 359 16.01 -48.93 13.39
C SER A 359 17.27 -48.94 14.28
N SER A 360 18.45 -48.74 13.70
CA SER A 360 19.73 -48.95 14.39
C SER A 360 20.66 -47.73 14.41
N ALA A 361 20.26 -46.61 13.79
CA ALA A 361 21.06 -45.39 13.66
C ALA A 361 22.45 -45.59 13.03
N GLU A 362 22.70 -46.76 12.42
CA GLU A 362 23.88 -47.00 11.59
C GLU A 362 23.85 -46.05 10.39
N THR A 363 24.98 -45.47 10.03
CA THR A 363 25.12 -44.59 8.87
C THR A 363 25.70 -45.35 7.67
N GLY A 364 25.32 -44.96 6.45
CA GLY A 364 25.81 -45.56 5.23
C GLY A 364 25.69 -44.59 4.05
N CYS A 365 26.59 -44.77 3.09
CA CYS A 365 26.68 -43.89 1.92
C CYS A 365 25.96 -44.52 0.74
N ILE A 366 25.00 -43.82 0.16
CA ILE A 366 24.25 -44.32 -1.00
C ILE A 366 24.01 -43.20 -2.00
N ASP A 367 23.93 -43.55 -3.28
CA ASP A 367 23.42 -42.63 -4.30
C ASP A 367 21.94 -42.36 -4.05
N ALA A 368 21.63 -41.10 -3.73
CA ALA A 368 20.28 -40.67 -3.41
C ALA A 368 19.35 -40.67 -4.63
N ILE A 369 19.87 -40.48 -5.85
CA ILE A 369 19.08 -40.30 -7.07
C ILE A 369 18.15 -41.51 -7.35
N PRO A 370 18.64 -42.76 -7.46
CA PRO A 370 17.80 -43.91 -7.77
C PRO A 370 16.81 -44.27 -6.66
N ILE A 371 17.04 -43.83 -5.43
CA ILE A 371 16.16 -44.11 -4.27
C ILE A 371 15.05 -43.07 -4.21
N LEU A 372 15.42 -41.79 -4.26
CA LEU A 372 14.50 -40.69 -3.97
C LEU A 372 13.64 -40.30 -5.18
N THR A 373 14.08 -40.60 -6.41
CA THR A 373 13.32 -40.28 -7.64
C THR A 373 12.50 -41.45 -8.20
N ARG A 374 12.71 -42.67 -7.71
CA ARG A 374 12.03 -43.87 -8.24
C ARG A 374 10.54 -43.84 -7.92
N LYS A 375 9.71 -43.88 -8.98
CA LYS A 375 8.25 -44.01 -8.85
C LYS A 375 7.89 -45.34 -8.21
N GLY A 376 7.08 -45.29 -7.15
CA GLY A 376 6.65 -46.49 -6.41
C GLY A 376 7.71 -47.08 -5.48
N ALA A 377 8.76 -46.33 -5.12
CA ALA A 377 9.68 -46.76 -4.07
C ALA A 377 8.93 -47.01 -2.75
N GLN A 378 9.21 -48.15 -2.12
CA GLN A 378 8.55 -48.53 -0.88
C GLN A 378 9.05 -47.66 0.28
N ARG A 379 8.11 -47.03 0.99
CA ARG A 379 8.36 -46.23 2.19
C ARG A 379 8.21 -47.10 3.43
N CYS A 380 8.89 -46.71 4.51
CA CYS A 380 8.92 -47.48 5.74
C CYS A 380 9.11 -46.58 6.97
N GLU A 381 8.55 -46.98 8.11
CA GLU A 381 8.91 -46.44 9.43
C GLU A 381 9.88 -47.38 10.16
N SER A 382 9.88 -48.66 9.78
CA SER A 382 10.71 -49.70 10.40
C SER A 382 11.26 -50.70 9.39
N ASP A 383 12.28 -51.45 9.79
CA ASP A 383 12.89 -52.51 8.95
C ASP A 383 11.90 -53.65 8.64
N PHE A 384 10.86 -53.85 9.46
CA PHE A 384 9.88 -54.92 9.29
C PHE A 384 8.91 -54.69 8.14
N GLU A 385 8.76 -53.45 7.70
CA GLU A 385 7.93 -53.13 6.54
C GLU A 385 8.66 -53.43 5.23
N CYS A 386 9.98 -53.54 5.26
CA CYS A 386 10.80 -53.86 4.09
C CYS A 386 10.93 -55.38 3.89
N ALA A 387 11.21 -55.81 2.65
CA ALA A 387 11.51 -57.22 2.36
C ALA A 387 12.73 -57.72 3.18
N ASP A 388 12.85 -59.04 3.39
CA ASP A 388 13.85 -59.65 4.29
C ASP A 388 15.32 -59.24 4.02
N ALA A 389 15.66 -58.93 2.76
CA ALA A 389 16.99 -58.48 2.33
C ALA A 389 17.17 -56.95 2.32
N SER A 390 16.15 -56.18 2.67
CA SER A 390 16.14 -54.72 2.67
C SER A 390 16.17 -54.15 4.10
N ARG A 391 16.42 -52.85 4.19
CA ARG A 391 16.44 -52.09 5.45
C ARG A 391 15.82 -50.72 5.24
N CYS A 392 15.22 -50.16 6.29
CA CYS A 392 14.64 -48.84 6.24
C CYS A 392 15.70 -47.77 6.51
N VAL A 393 15.96 -46.92 5.52
CA VAL A 393 16.95 -45.84 5.61
C VAL A 393 16.34 -44.50 5.28
N ARG A 394 16.83 -43.42 5.89
CA ARG A 394 16.43 -42.03 5.59
C ARG A 394 17.66 -41.15 5.41
N PRO A 395 17.59 -40.08 4.59
CA PRO A 395 18.67 -39.11 4.52
C PRO A 395 18.99 -38.57 5.91
N ASP A 396 20.28 -38.41 6.19
CA ASP A 396 20.72 -37.71 7.40
C ASP A 396 20.37 -36.22 7.33
N GLU A 397 20.26 -35.56 8.48
CA GLU A 397 20.01 -34.11 8.53
C GLU A 397 21.13 -33.31 7.85
N SER A 398 22.38 -33.79 7.91
CA SER A 398 23.54 -33.18 7.25
C SER A 398 23.50 -33.28 5.72
N ALA A 399 22.71 -34.20 5.15
CA ALA A 399 22.63 -34.37 3.71
C ALA A 399 21.84 -33.24 3.03
N HIS A 400 20.99 -32.51 3.78
CA HIS A 400 20.19 -31.38 3.30
C HIS A 400 19.52 -31.62 1.93
N ILE A 401 18.84 -32.77 1.78
CA ILE A 401 18.18 -33.15 0.53
C ILE A 401 16.71 -32.78 0.58
N LEU A 402 16.23 -32.11 -0.48
CA LEU A 402 14.82 -31.79 -0.69
C LEU A 402 14.34 -32.37 -2.02
N ARG A 403 13.18 -33.04 -2.02
CA ARG A 403 12.51 -33.46 -3.25
C ARG A 403 11.42 -32.45 -3.64
N LEU A 404 11.61 -31.81 -4.79
CA LEU A 404 10.61 -30.96 -5.43
C LEU A 404 9.81 -31.80 -6.44
N THR A 405 8.53 -32.07 -6.17
CA THR A 405 7.66 -32.72 -7.16
C THR A 405 7.03 -31.66 -8.04
N VAL A 406 7.40 -31.66 -9.32
CA VAL A 406 7.00 -30.66 -10.30
C VAL A 406 6.16 -31.30 -11.39
N HIS A 407 4.99 -30.72 -11.63
CA HIS A 407 4.10 -31.09 -12.71
C HIS A 407 4.36 -30.17 -13.92
N THR A 408 4.90 -30.75 -14.99
CA THR A 408 5.22 -30.04 -16.25
C THR A 408 4.62 -30.79 -17.42
N ASP A 409 3.84 -30.10 -18.26
CA ASP A 409 3.23 -30.64 -19.49
C ASP A 409 2.56 -32.04 -19.31
N GLY A 410 1.87 -32.25 -18.19
CA GLY A 410 1.14 -33.49 -17.90
C GLY A 410 1.97 -34.62 -17.28
N ARG A 411 3.24 -34.37 -16.94
CA ARG A 411 4.12 -35.35 -16.28
C ARG A 411 4.62 -34.84 -14.94
N ASP A 412 4.60 -35.72 -13.95
CA ASP A 412 5.27 -35.49 -12.66
C ASP A 412 6.74 -35.90 -12.76
N GLN A 413 7.61 -34.93 -12.49
CA GLN A 413 9.05 -35.08 -12.36
C GLN A 413 9.46 -34.73 -10.92
N VAL A 414 10.41 -35.50 -10.37
CA VAL A 414 11.03 -35.18 -9.09
C VAL A 414 12.38 -34.55 -9.36
N ILE A 415 12.59 -33.34 -8.85
CA ILE A 415 13.88 -32.66 -8.84
C ILE A 415 14.45 -32.80 -7.43
N LEU A 416 15.69 -33.29 -7.34
CA LEU A 416 16.41 -33.36 -6.07
C LEU A 416 17.27 -32.12 -5.92
N TRP A 417 17.08 -31.42 -4.81
CA TRP A 417 17.92 -30.32 -4.37
C TRP A 417 18.81 -30.81 -3.23
N SER A 418 20.09 -30.43 -3.26
CA SER A 418 21.07 -30.74 -2.22
C SER A 418 21.65 -29.42 -1.72
N GLY A 419 21.23 -29.00 -0.53
CA GLY A 419 21.64 -27.73 0.07
C GLY A 419 20.61 -27.21 1.08
N PRO A 420 20.92 -26.12 1.79
CA PRO A 420 20.02 -25.56 2.79
C PRO A 420 18.63 -25.23 2.22
N LEU A 421 17.56 -25.61 2.94
CA LEU A 421 16.18 -25.35 2.53
C LEU A 421 15.87 -23.84 2.42
N ALA A 422 16.57 -23.03 3.23
CA ALA A 422 16.45 -21.57 3.21
C ALA A 422 16.85 -20.98 1.85
N GLU A 423 17.83 -21.58 1.15
CA GLU A 423 18.25 -21.10 -0.17
C GLU A 423 17.13 -21.26 -1.19
N VAL A 424 16.41 -22.40 -1.16
CA VAL A 424 15.25 -22.62 -2.04
C VAL A 424 14.15 -21.59 -1.76
N HIS A 425 13.90 -21.29 -0.50
CA HIS A 425 12.92 -20.28 -0.10
C HIS A 425 13.30 -18.86 -0.57
N GLU A 426 14.57 -18.49 -0.48
CA GLU A 426 15.05 -17.17 -0.88
C GLU A 426 15.21 -17.01 -2.39
N GLN A 427 15.60 -18.08 -3.10
CA GLN A 427 15.95 -18.02 -4.52
C GLN A 427 14.78 -18.35 -5.46
N VAL A 428 13.73 -19.04 -4.99
CA VAL A 428 12.58 -19.42 -5.82
C VAL A 428 11.34 -18.65 -5.41
N GLU A 429 10.88 -17.76 -6.30
CA GLU A 429 9.64 -17.04 -6.13
C GLU A 429 8.46 -17.88 -6.65
N ILE A 430 7.48 -18.11 -5.78
CA ILE A 430 6.29 -18.91 -6.08
C ILE A 430 5.01 -18.07 -6.08
N GLY A 431 3.99 -18.57 -6.78
CA GLY A 431 2.66 -17.96 -6.88
C GLY A 431 1.54 -18.99 -6.87
N ILE A 432 0.29 -18.52 -6.81
CA ILE A 432 -0.91 -19.38 -6.82
C ILE A 432 -1.74 -19.24 -8.11
N TYR A 433 -1.29 -18.41 -9.05
CA TYR A 433 -2.02 -18.13 -10.29
C TYR A 433 -1.22 -18.58 -11.51
N LEU A 434 -1.85 -19.38 -12.36
CA LEU A 434 -1.32 -19.81 -13.64
C LEU A 434 -2.03 -19.02 -14.76
N PRO A 435 -1.33 -18.35 -15.68
CA PRO A 435 -1.99 -17.66 -16.79
C PRO A 435 -2.63 -18.66 -17.75
N HIS A 436 -3.79 -18.31 -18.32
CA HIS A 436 -4.43 -19.10 -19.38
C HIS A 436 -3.62 -19.04 -20.70
N PHE A 437 -2.89 -17.94 -20.92
CA PHE A 437 -2.04 -17.76 -22.09
C PHE A 437 -0.59 -17.56 -21.67
N ARG A 438 0.35 -18.32 -22.24
CA ARG A 438 1.79 -18.24 -21.91
C ARG A 438 2.43 -16.87 -22.18
N LEU A 439 1.80 -16.02 -23.00
CA LEU A 439 2.26 -14.64 -23.24
C LEU A 439 1.83 -13.64 -22.16
N LEU A 440 0.87 -13.98 -21.29
CA LEU A 440 0.44 -13.09 -20.22
C LEU A 440 1.50 -13.06 -19.11
N PRO A 441 2.10 -11.90 -18.83
CA PRO A 441 3.10 -11.83 -17.78
C PRO A 441 2.47 -11.97 -16.38
N LEU A 442 3.13 -12.66 -15.44
CA LEU A 442 2.65 -12.75 -14.05
C LEU A 442 2.71 -11.42 -13.32
N TRP A 443 3.68 -10.58 -13.69
CA TRP A 443 3.81 -9.26 -13.08
C TRP A 443 2.55 -8.41 -13.27
N VAL A 444 1.76 -8.63 -14.32
CA VAL A 444 0.49 -7.91 -14.53
C VAL A 444 -0.51 -8.24 -13.44
N TYR A 445 -0.66 -9.52 -13.08
CA TYR A 445 -1.54 -9.92 -11.99
C TYR A 445 -1.07 -9.32 -10.66
N THR A 446 0.20 -9.53 -10.32
CA THR A 446 0.76 -9.02 -9.06
C THR A 446 0.64 -7.49 -8.99
N SER A 447 0.97 -6.78 -10.06
CA SER A 447 0.90 -5.32 -10.15
C SER A 447 -0.52 -4.78 -10.03
N THR A 448 -1.49 -5.42 -10.69
CA THR A 448 -2.90 -4.99 -10.61
C THR A 448 -3.47 -5.20 -9.21
N ARG A 449 -3.16 -6.32 -8.56
CA ARG A 449 -3.56 -6.55 -7.17
C ARG A 449 -2.91 -5.55 -6.22
N LEU A 450 -1.61 -5.31 -6.38
CA LEU A 450 -0.87 -4.33 -5.58
C LEU A 450 -1.46 -2.93 -5.74
N CYS A 451 -1.72 -2.50 -6.97
CA CYS A 451 -2.33 -1.21 -7.27
C CYS A 451 -3.73 -1.08 -6.65
N TRP A 452 -4.53 -2.15 -6.70
CA TRP A 452 -5.87 -2.19 -6.10
C TRP A 452 -5.82 -2.03 -4.57
N ASP A 453 -4.93 -2.77 -3.92
CA ASP A 453 -4.78 -2.71 -2.46
C ASP A 453 -4.24 -1.35 -2.01
N TYR A 454 -3.27 -0.78 -2.71
CA TYR A 454 -2.78 0.57 -2.43
C TYR A 454 -3.82 1.66 -2.71
N LEU A 455 -4.66 1.53 -3.74
CA LEU A 455 -5.73 2.50 -4.01
C LEU A 455 -6.80 2.47 -2.90
N LYS A 456 -7.21 1.29 -2.44
CA LYS A 456 -8.10 1.15 -1.27
C LYS A 456 -7.47 1.80 -0.03
N MET A 457 -6.21 1.50 0.27
CA MET A 457 -5.55 2.09 1.44
C MET A 457 -5.43 3.62 1.30
N ALA A 458 -4.95 4.12 0.17
CA ALA A 458 -4.74 5.54 -0.08
C ALA A 458 -6.04 6.35 0.03
N THR A 459 -7.16 5.82 -0.47
CA THR A 459 -8.46 6.50 -0.41
C THR A 459 -8.97 6.65 1.03
N LEU A 460 -8.94 5.58 1.84
CA LEU A 460 -9.31 5.67 3.26
C LEU A 460 -8.34 6.56 4.04
N SER A 461 -7.04 6.41 3.81
CA SER A 461 -6.01 7.23 4.47
C SER A 461 -6.17 8.70 4.14
N LEU A 462 -6.42 9.07 2.89
CA LEU A 462 -6.63 10.46 2.49
C LEU A 462 -7.96 11.02 3.00
N TYR A 463 -9.01 10.21 3.17
CA TYR A 463 -10.23 10.65 3.85
C TYR A 463 -9.94 11.07 5.29
N LEU A 464 -9.26 10.20 6.07
CA LEU A 464 -8.94 10.48 7.46
C LEU A 464 -7.90 11.59 7.62
N PHE A 465 -6.82 11.55 6.84
CA PHE A 465 -5.71 12.49 6.94
C PHE A 465 -6.13 13.91 6.57
N ASN A 466 -6.87 14.10 5.46
CA ASN A 466 -7.34 15.44 5.08
C ASN A 466 -8.34 16.02 6.09
N LEU A 467 -9.05 15.20 6.87
CA LEU A 467 -9.95 15.67 7.93
C LEU A 467 -9.27 15.98 9.27
N LEU A 468 -7.96 15.71 9.40
CA LEU A 468 -7.20 16.23 10.53
C LEU A 468 -7.17 17.77 10.44
N PRO A 469 -7.39 18.48 11.54
CA PRO A 469 -7.27 19.94 11.58
C PRO A 469 -5.79 20.35 11.58
N LEU A 470 -5.06 20.03 10.52
CA LEU A 470 -3.70 20.48 10.28
C LEU A 470 -3.71 21.65 9.28
N PRO A 471 -2.77 22.60 9.38
CA PRO A 471 -2.61 23.65 8.38
C PRO A 471 -2.48 23.06 6.97
N TYR A 472 -3.06 23.74 5.99
CA TYR A 472 -3.08 23.34 4.57
C TYR A 472 -3.95 22.13 4.21
N LEU A 473 -4.51 21.40 5.19
CA LEU A 473 -5.49 20.34 4.94
C LEU A 473 -6.92 20.87 5.10
N ASP A 474 -7.88 20.18 4.47
CA ASP A 474 -9.31 20.53 4.51
C ASP A 474 -9.86 20.59 5.92
N GLY A 475 -9.42 19.70 6.81
CA GLY A 475 -9.91 19.58 8.18
C GLY A 475 -9.75 20.87 8.98
N SER A 476 -8.71 21.66 8.71
CA SER A 476 -8.55 22.96 9.38
C SER A 476 -9.62 23.97 8.95
N GLN A 477 -9.86 24.08 7.64
CA GLN A 477 -10.92 24.94 7.07
C GLN A 477 -12.31 24.42 7.47
N PHE A 478 -12.48 23.10 7.53
CA PHE A 478 -13.72 22.45 7.93
C PHE A 478 -14.07 22.78 9.38
N VAL A 479 -13.13 22.60 10.32
CA VAL A 479 -13.33 22.96 11.73
C VAL A 479 -13.62 24.46 11.89
N GLN A 480 -12.95 25.33 11.13
CA GLN A 480 -13.26 26.76 11.14
C GLN A 480 -14.70 27.06 10.70
N ALA A 481 -15.18 26.40 9.63
CA ALA A 481 -16.56 26.52 9.19
C ALA A 481 -17.57 25.95 10.21
N LEU A 482 -17.24 24.85 10.89
CA LEU A 482 -18.06 24.31 11.99
C LEU A 482 -18.14 25.27 13.17
N LEU A 483 -17.01 25.83 13.62
CA LEU A 483 -16.97 26.81 14.70
C LEU A 483 -17.81 28.04 14.32
N GLU A 484 -17.70 28.52 13.08
CA GLU A 484 -18.57 29.60 12.58
C GLU A 484 -20.06 29.29 12.67
N MET A 485 -20.47 28.06 12.37
CA MET A 485 -21.87 27.64 12.52
C MET A 485 -22.32 27.64 13.98
N VAL A 486 -21.52 27.04 14.87
CA VAL A 486 -21.86 26.95 16.30
C VAL A 486 -22.00 28.35 16.91
N PHE A 487 -21.04 29.23 16.68
CA PHE A 487 -21.06 30.58 17.24
C PHE A 487 -22.06 31.54 16.55
N ARG A 488 -22.51 31.27 15.31
CA ARG A 488 -23.59 32.02 14.65
C ARG A 488 -24.99 31.53 15.06
N ALA A 489 -25.17 30.22 15.23
CA ALA A 489 -26.45 29.66 15.68
C ALA A 489 -26.83 30.20 17.07
N GLU A 490 -25.85 30.41 17.94
CA GLU A 490 -26.04 31.03 19.26
C GLU A 490 -26.30 32.54 19.22
N SER A 491 -26.06 33.23 18.09
CA SER A 491 -26.35 34.67 17.94
C SER A 491 -27.67 34.96 17.22
N GLY A 492 -28.22 33.99 16.48
CA GLY A 492 -29.48 34.14 15.75
C GLY A 492 -30.74 34.20 16.62
N PHE A 493 -30.62 33.98 17.93
CA PHE A 493 -31.70 34.25 18.89
C PHE A 493 -31.80 35.73 19.31
N ASP A 494 -30.81 36.57 18.98
CA ASP A 494 -30.77 37.99 19.36
C ASP A 494 -30.92 38.95 18.17
N GLU A 495 -31.16 38.45 16.94
CA GLU A 495 -31.15 39.25 15.71
C GLU A 495 -32.58 39.66 15.26
N TYR A 496 -33.35 40.25 16.17
CA TYR A 496 -34.57 41.02 15.85
C TYR A 496 -34.71 42.33 16.63
N ASP A 497 -33.65 42.89 17.23
CA ASP A 497 -33.71 44.24 17.81
C ASP A 497 -33.10 45.29 16.88
N VAL A 498 -33.91 45.73 15.91
CA VAL A 498 -33.63 46.92 15.08
C VAL A 498 -33.82 48.22 15.89
N GLU A 499 -34.33 48.15 17.13
CA GLU A 499 -34.51 49.31 18.02
C GLU A 499 -33.28 49.64 18.89
N ALA A 500 -32.21 48.83 18.86
CA ALA A 500 -31.04 49.03 19.73
C ALA A 500 -30.05 50.13 19.26
N LEU A 501 -30.37 50.88 18.21
CA LEU A 501 -29.54 52.00 17.71
C LEU A 501 -29.81 53.34 18.41
N GLU A 502 -30.87 53.46 19.23
CA GLU A 502 -31.15 54.68 20.00
C GLU A 502 -30.90 54.55 21.51
N ALA A 503 -30.79 53.32 22.05
CA ALA A 503 -30.53 53.10 23.47
C ALA A 503 -29.03 52.98 23.78
N ALA A 504 -28.27 54.04 23.52
CA ALA A 504 -26.87 54.18 23.93
C ALA A 504 -26.76 54.47 25.44
N SER A 505 -27.20 53.56 26.30
CA SER A 505 -26.76 53.53 27.71
C SER A 505 -27.18 52.22 28.39
N ALA A 506 -26.17 51.41 28.74
CA ALA A 506 -26.22 50.30 29.69
C ALA A 506 -27.03 49.04 29.30
N ALA A 507 -26.38 48.07 28.65
CA ALA A 507 -26.77 46.66 28.72
C ALA A 507 -25.52 45.73 28.77
N PRO A 508 -25.53 44.65 29.59
CA PRO A 508 -24.39 43.72 29.76
C PRO A 508 -24.17 42.74 28.58
N GLN A 509 -24.95 42.85 27.50
CA GLN A 509 -24.89 41.91 26.36
C GLN A 509 -23.62 42.08 25.48
N GLY A 510 -22.96 43.25 25.52
CA GLY A 510 -21.75 43.51 24.74
C GLY A 510 -20.51 42.69 25.17
N GLU A 511 -20.40 42.32 26.45
CA GLU A 511 -19.28 41.53 26.96
C GLU A 511 -19.39 40.05 26.58
N SER A 512 -20.60 39.48 26.60
CA SER A 512 -20.85 38.10 26.17
C SER A 512 -20.50 37.88 24.70
N ARG A 513 -20.92 38.80 23.82
CA ARG A 513 -20.61 38.75 22.38
C ARG A 513 -19.11 38.89 22.09
N ARG A 514 -18.42 39.79 22.80
CA ARG A 514 -16.94 39.93 22.74
C ARG A 514 -16.22 38.68 23.28
N SER A 515 -16.71 38.09 24.37
CA SER A 515 -16.16 36.87 24.96
C SER A 515 -16.28 35.68 23.99
N ARG A 516 -17.46 35.48 23.39
CA ARG A 516 -17.71 34.43 22.39
C ARG A 516 -16.81 34.58 21.15
N GLY A 517 -16.66 35.81 20.65
CA GLY A 517 -15.72 36.10 19.56
C GLY A 517 -14.27 35.72 19.90
N ARG A 518 -13.84 36.02 21.13
CA ARG A 518 -12.51 35.61 21.64
C ARG A 518 -12.37 34.09 21.75
N TRP A 519 -13.39 33.37 22.19
CA TRP A 519 -13.37 31.90 22.26
C TRP A 519 -13.32 31.26 20.87
N LYS A 520 -14.11 31.74 19.92
CA LYS A 520 -14.06 31.31 18.52
C LYS A 520 -12.65 31.48 17.95
N GLU A 521 -12.04 32.64 18.15
CA GLU A 521 -10.69 32.92 17.64
C GLU A 521 -9.64 32.04 18.33
N ARG A 522 -9.75 31.86 19.65
CA ARG A 522 -8.87 30.97 20.43
C ARG A 522 -8.97 29.53 19.97
N LEU A 523 -10.17 28.99 19.77
CA LEU A 523 -10.37 27.62 19.29
C LEU A 523 -9.91 27.47 17.84
N GLY A 524 -10.21 28.44 16.98
CA GLY A 524 -9.81 28.42 15.57
C GLY A 524 -8.29 28.41 15.36
N LYS A 525 -7.52 29.04 16.25
CA LYS A 525 -6.05 29.01 16.26
C LYS A 525 -5.49 27.85 17.09
N GLY A 526 -6.13 27.54 18.21
CA GLY A 526 -5.67 26.57 19.19
C GLY A 526 -5.77 25.13 18.71
N ILE A 527 -6.89 24.74 18.09
CA ILE A 527 -7.09 23.36 17.61
C ILE A 527 -6.02 22.98 16.58
N PRO A 528 -5.79 23.74 15.49
CA PRO A 528 -4.79 23.34 14.50
C PRO A 528 -3.37 23.31 15.04
N THR A 529 -3.05 24.24 15.94
CA THR A 529 -1.75 24.29 16.61
C THR A 529 -1.52 23.05 17.47
N ALA A 530 -2.50 22.70 18.33
CA ALA A 530 -2.42 21.52 19.19
C ALA A 530 -2.32 20.22 18.38
N THR A 531 -3.13 20.07 17.33
CA THR A 531 -3.08 18.91 16.43
C THR A 531 -1.73 18.80 15.73
N THR A 532 -1.12 19.92 15.33
CA THR A 532 0.23 19.94 14.73
C THR A 532 1.28 19.43 15.71
N TYR A 533 1.28 19.92 16.96
CA TYR A 533 2.20 19.43 17.99
C TYR A 533 2.03 17.93 18.25
N LEU A 534 0.79 17.47 18.38
CA LEU A 534 0.48 16.05 18.60
C LEU A 534 0.97 15.18 17.42
N PHE A 535 0.77 15.65 16.19
CA PHE A 535 1.22 14.96 14.98
C PHE A 535 2.74 14.85 14.91
N VAL A 536 3.45 15.97 15.14
CA VAL A 536 4.92 15.99 15.15
C VAL A 536 5.48 15.08 16.25
N LEU A 537 4.89 15.12 17.45
CA LEU A 537 5.28 14.25 18.55
C LEU A 537 5.07 12.78 18.21
N SER A 538 3.90 12.41 17.68
CA SER A 538 3.59 11.05 17.26
C SER A 538 4.55 10.55 16.18
N ALA A 539 4.85 11.37 15.17
CA ALA A 539 5.79 11.02 14.11
C ALA A 539 7.22 10.83 14.66
N PHE A 540 7.68 11.71 15.55
CA PHE A 540 9.00 11.60 16.17
C PHE A 540 9.15 10.32 17.00
N LEU A 541 8.13 9.99 17.81
CA LEU A 541 8.12 8.77 18.62
C LEU A 541 8.07 7.51 17.74
N ALA A 542 7.25 7.52 16.69
CA ALA A 542 7.19 6.42 15.75
C ALA A 542 8.55 6.16 15.10
N LEU A 543 9.24 7.20 14.63
CA LEU A 543 10.59 7.08 14.05
C LEU A 543 11.63 6.61 15.06
N SER A 544 11.51 7.03 16.33
CA SER A 544 12.44 6.64 17.39
C SER A 544 12.29 5.17 17.79
N ASN A 545 11.07 4.63 17.68
CA ASN A 545 10.74 3.25 18.03
C ASN A 545 10.97 2.24 16.88
N ILE A 546 11.32 2.68 15.66
CA ILE A 546 11.63 1.81 14.50
C ILE A 546 13.10 1.29 14.56
N ARG A 547 13.72 1.21 15.74
CA ARG A 547 15.09 0.68 15.89
C ARG A 547 15.16 -0.83 15.95
#